data_AF-A0A0H5RT20-F1
#
_entry.id   AF-A0A0H5RT20-F1
#
_cell.length_a   1.000
_cell.length_b   1.000
_cell.length_c   1.000
_cell.angle_alpha   90.00
_cell.angle_beta   90.00
_cell.angle_gamma   90.00
#
_symmetry.space_group_name_H-M   'P 1'
#
loop_
_entity.id
_entity.type
_entity.pdbx_description
1 polymer ?
#
loop_
_entity_poly.entity_id
_entity_poly.type
_entity_poly.pdbx_seq_one_letter_code
_entity_poly.pdbx_strand_id
1 'polypeptide(L)'
;MSIKGTLIKLGIFSLVLLTFTAIIFVVFGQIRFNRTAEYSAIFNNVSGLRTGQFVRASGVEVGKVSGVKLINGGQQAEVTFNVEKSLPLFDQTTAAIRYQDLIGNRYLELKRGESNTKIAPGSTIPLERTEPALDLDALVGGFRPLFQSLSPEKVNTISKSIITIFQGQGGTINDILDQTAQLTQSIADRDQAIGEVIRNLNIVLDTTVAHQQQFDDTLKNFETLITGLKNRADPIGSSVANISNAAGSLADLLSDNRPLLKDTIGQLEVIQQPLIDQKQQLNDILVQFPQALKIIGRAGGIYGDFFNFYACDLSLKLNGLQPGGPVRTVRLSSQPSGRCTPR
;
A
#
# COMPACT_ATOMS: atom_id res chain seq x y z
N MET A 1 -81.71 19.88 -8.68
CA MET A 1 -80.36 19.52 -9.17
C MET A 1 -80.21 18.01 -9.11
N SER A 2 -79.90 17.34 -10.23
CA SER A 2 -79.81 15.87 -10.26
C SER A 2 -78.50 15.38 -9.65
N ILE A 3 -78.57 14.88 -8.42
CA ILE A 3 -77.44 14.32 -7.64
C ILE A 3 -76.71 13.21 -8.40
N LYS A 4 -77.43 12.44 -9.23
CA LYS A 4 -76.86 11.35 -10.04
C LYS A 4 -75.85 11.86 -11.07
N GLY A 5 -76.11 13.01 -11.70
CA GLY A 5 -75.19 13.61 -12.69
C GLY A 5 -73.88 14.08 -12.05
N THR A 6 -73.95 14.64 -10.84
CA THR A 6 -72.76 15.07 -10.08
C THR A 6 -71.92 13.88 -9.60
N LEU A 7 -72.56 12.81 -9.13
CA LEU A 7 -71.87 11.57 -8.72
C LEU A 7 -71.10 10.92 -9.87
N ILE A 8 -71.70 10.84 -11.06
CA ILE A 8 -71.03 10.28 -12.26
C ILE A 8 -69.83 11.15 -12.66
N LYS A 9 -69.99 12.48 -12.68
CA LYS A 9 -68.89 13.41 -12.99
C LYS A 9 -67.74 13.31 -11.98
N LEU A 10 -68.05 13.20 -10.69
CA LEU A 10 -67.04 13.03 -9.65
C LEU A 10 -66.33 11.68 -9.78
N GLY A 11 -67.06 10.60 -10.06
CA GLY A 11 -66.47 9.28 -10.31
C GLY A 11 -65.49 9.26 -11.49
N ILE A 12 -65.88 9.86 -12.63
CA ILE A 12 -65.00 9.99 -13.80
C ILE A 12 -63.78 10.84 -13.46
N PHE A 13 -63.96 11.98 -12.78
CA PHE A 13 -62.86 12.84 -12.39
C PHE A 13 -61.86 12.12 -11.46
N SER A 14 -62.34 11.42 -10.44
CA SER A 14 -61.51 10.63 -9.54
C SER A 14 -60.77 9.50 -10.27
N LEU A 15 -61.42 8.82 -11.21
CA LEU A 15 -60.78 7.77 -12.01
C LEU A 15 -59.64 8.34 -12.88
N VAL A 16 -59.87 9.48 -13.52
CA VAL A 16 -58.85 10.16 -14.34
C VAL A 16 -57.68 10.59 -13.46
N LEU A 17 -57.95 11.16 -12.28
CA LEU A 17 -56.92 11.61 -11.36
C LEU A 17 -56.09 10.43 -10.84
N LEU A 18 -56.73 9.32 -10.44
CA LEU A 18 -56.04 8.08 -10.08
C LEU A 18 -55.19 7.51 -11.22
N THR A 19 -55.67 7.59 -12.45
CA THR A 19 -54.93 7.13 -13.64
C THR A 19 -53.68 7.98 -13.86
N PHE A 20 -53.79 9.31 -13.79
CA PHE A 20 -52.63 10.19 -13.87
C PHE A 20 -51.65 9.98 -12.71
N THR A 21 -52.14 9.80 -11.49
CA THR A 21 -51.31 9.45 -10.34
C THR A 21 -50.54 8.15 -10.58
N ALA A 22 -51.21 7.10 -11.07
CA ALA A 22 -50.56 5.84 -11.41
C ALA A 22 -49.50 6.02 -12.51
N ILE A 23 -49.78 6.79 -13.57
CA ILE A 23 -48.81 7.10 -14.63
C ILE A 23 -47.59 7.83 -14.06
N ILE A 24 -47.80 8.83 -13.20
CA ILE A 24 -46.71 9.56 -12.53
C ILE A 24 -45.84 8.58 -11.73
N PHE A 25 -46.45 7.70 -10.92
CA PHE A 25 -45.68 6.69 -10.16
C PHE A 25 -44.88 5.76 -11.07
N VAL A 26 -45.44 5.32 -12.20
CA VAL A 26 -44.73 4.45 -13.15
C VAL A 26 -43.56 5.17 -13.82
N VAL A 27 -43.78 6.41 -14.28
CA VAL A 27 -42.77 7.21 -15.00
C VAL A 27 -41.65 7.65 -14.07
N PHE A 28 -41.98 8.27 -12.93
CA PHE A 28 -40.99 8.79 -11.99
C PHE A 28 -40.36 7.69 -11.13
N GLY A 29 -41.10 6.60 -10.86
CA GLY A 29 -40.53 5.40 -10.25
C GLY A 29 -39.57 4.64 -11.18
N GLN A 30 -39.48 5.04 -12.46
CA GLN A 30 -38.66 4.38 -13.48
C GLN A 30 -38.89 2.86 -13.53
N ILE A 31 -40.15 2.46 -13.37
CA ILE A 31 -40.56 1.05 -13.35
C ILE A 31 -40.49 0.53 -14.78
N ARG A 32 -39.54 -0.37 -15.04
CA ARG A 32 -39.43 -1.07 -16.34
C ARG A 32 -40.20 -2.39 -16.26
N PHE A 33 -41.18 -2.57 -17.14
CA PHE A 33 -41.93 -3.83 -17.29
C PHE A 33 -41.20 -4.87 -18.17
N ASN A 34 -40.00 -4.55 -18.66
CA ASN A 34 -39.20 -5.47 -19.47
C ASN A 34 -38.65 -6.63 -18.63
N ARG A 35 -38.59 -7.82 -19.22
CA ARG A 35 -37.95 -8.98 -18.60
C ARG A 35 -36.45 -8.73 -18.48
N THR A 36 -35.94 -8.70 -17.26
CA THR A 36 -34.50 -8.63 -16.96
C THR A 36 -33.93 -10.01 -16.64
N ALA A 37 -32.61 -10.13 -16.73
CA ALA A 37 -31.80 -11.22 -16.22
C ALA A 37 -30.90 -10.66 -15.12
N GLU A 38 -30.82 -11.37 -13.99
CA GLU A 38 -29.96 -10.99 -12.87
C GLU A 38 -28.57 -11.58 -13.06
N TYR A 39 -27.53 -10.83 -12.67
CA TYR A 39 -26.14 -11.24 -12.63
C TYR A 39 -25.48 -10.61 -11.39
N SER A 40 -24.33 -11.15 -11.02
CA SER A 40 -23.52 -10.61 -9.92
C SER A 40 -22.10 -10.33 -10.39
N ALA A 41 -21.40 -9.41 -9.73
CA ALA A 41 -19.99 -9.12 -9.96
C ALA A 41 -19.28 -8.87 -8.64
N ILE A 42 -18.08 -9.43 -8.47
CA ILE A 42 -17.30 -9.31 -7.24
C ILE A 42 -16.25 -8.22 -7.42
N PHE A 43 -16.25 -7.21 -6.55
CA PHE A 43 -15.26 -6.13 -6.56
C PHE A 43 -14.49 -6.11 -5.22
N ASN A 44 -13.26 -5.62 -5.26
CA ASN A 44 -12.49 -5.28 -4.04
C ASN A 44 -12.95 -3.94 -3.42
N ASN A 45 -13.49 -3.02 -4.22
CA ASN A 45 -14.00 -1.74 -3.75
C ASN A 45 -15.19 -1.28 -4.62
N VAL A 46 -16.30 -0.94 -3.96
CA VAL A 46 -17.57 -0.47 -4.56
C VAL A 46 -17.95 0.93 -4.09
N SER A 47 -16.99 1.73 -3.65
CA SER A 47 -17.23 3.03 -3.03
C SER A 47 -18.04 3.96 -3.93
N GLY A 48 -19.14 4.47 -3.38
CA GLY A 48 -20.11 5.32 -4.07
C GLY A 48 -21.15 4.59 -4.91
N LEU A 49 -21.02 3.27 -5.14
CA LEU A 49 -22.04 2.49 -5.85
C LEU A 49 -23.21 2.15 -4.91
N ARG A 50 -24.44 2.34 -5.39
CA ARG A 50 -25.67 2.13 -4.62
C ARG A 50 -26.74 1.43 -5.44
N THR A 51 -27.66 0.75 -4.76
CA THR A 51 -28.88 0.20 -5.37
C THR A 51 -29.66 1.29 -6.12
N GLY A 52 -30.18 0.94 -7.30
CA GLY A 52 -30.93 1.83 -8.17
C GLY A 52 -30.08 2.59 -9.19
N GLN A 53 -28.75 2.62 -9.04
CA GLN A 53 -27.86 3.20 -10.05
C GLN A 53 -27.85 2.37 -11.34
N PHE A 54 -27.52 3.03 -12.44
CA PHE A 54 -27.63 2.44 -13.77
C PHE A 54 -26.53 1.41 -14.04
N VAL A 55 -26.89 0.43 -14.85
CA VAL A 55 -25.95 -0.47 -15.53
C VAL A 55 -25.92 -0.05 -16.99
N ARG A 56 -24.74 0.16 -17.54
CA ARG A 56 -24.55 0.62 -18.91
C ARG A 56 -23.67 -0.34 -19.69
N ALA A 57 -23.98 -0.54 -20.96
CA ALA A 57 -23.09 -1.19 -21.92
C ALA A 57 -22.84 -0.22 -23.07
N SER A 58 -21.57 0.04 -23.39
CA SER A 58 -21.18 1.02 -24.43
C SER A 58 -21.87 2.39 -24.28
N GLY A 59 -22.04 2.85 -23.03
CA GLY A 59 -22.69 4.13 -22.71
C GLY A 59 -24.23 4.12 -22.65
N VAL A 60 -24.89 3.05 -23.11
CA VAL A 60 -26.36 2.93 -23.11
C VAL A 60 -26.84 2.27 -21.81
N GLU A 61 -27.91 2.78 -21.20
CA GLU A 61 -28.55 2.16 -20.03
C GLU A 61 -29.25 0.85 -20.43
N VAL A 62 -28.77 -0.25 -19.84
CA VAL A 62 -29.24 -1.62 -20.13
C VAL A 62 -29.79 -2.30 -18.88
N GLY A 63 -29.79 -1.62 -17.74
CA GLY A 63 -30.09 -2.25 -16.47
C GLY A 63 -29.93 -1.35 -15.25
N LYS A 64 -30.09 -1.95 -14.07
CA LYS A 64 -29.94 -1.29 -12.76
C LYS A 64 -29.30 -2.22 -11.73
N VAL A 65 -28.52 -1.64 -10.84
CA VAL A 65 -27.99 -2.31 -9.65
C VAL A 65 -29.14 -2.62 -8.69
N SER A 66 -29.32 -3.89 -8.34
CA SER A 66 -30.35 -4.35 -7.38
C SER A 66 -29.83 -4.43 -5.96
N GLY A 67 -28.53 -4.69 -5.77
CA GLY A 67 -27.95 -4.82 -4.43
C GLY A 67 -26.45 -4.69 -4.41
N VAL A 68 -25.93 -4.28 -3.24
CA VAL A 68 -24.51 -4.27 -2.91
C VAL A 68 -24.37 -4.92 -1.54
N LYS A 69 -23.57 -5.97 -1.44
CA LYS A 69 -23.34 -6.71 -0.20
C LYS A 69 -21.85 -6.89 0.04
N LEU A 70 -21.41 -6.67 1.28
CA LEU A 70 -20.05 -7.00 1.69
C LEU A 70 -19.95 -8.52 1.91
N ILE A 71 -18.91 -9.12 1.36
CA ILE A 71 -18.60 -10.55 1.48
C ILE A 71 -17.17 -10.71 2.04
N ASN A 72 -16.78 -11.94 2.38
CA ASN A 72 -15.42 -12.25 2.85
C ASN A 72 -14.95 -11.36 4.01
N GLY A 73 -15.83 -11.15 5.01
CA GLY A 73 -15.52 -10.34 6.18
C GLY A 73 -15.36 -8.84 5.90
N GLY A 74 -15.84 -8.35 4.74
CA GLY A 74 -15.77 -6.93 4.36
C GLY A 74 -14.61 -6.57 3.43
N GLN A 75 -13.80 -7.54 3.00
CA GLN A 75 -12.68 -7.30 2.07
C GLN A 75 -13.12 -7.20 0.61
N GLN A 76 -14.30 -7.72 0.29
CA GLN A 76 -14.86 -7.73 -1.05
C GLN A 76 -16.34 -7.36 -0.99
N ALA A 77 -16.88 -6.94 -2.12
CA ALA A 77 -18.28 -6.63 -2.27
C ALA A 77 -18.85 -7.36 -3.49
N GLU A 78 -19.98 -8.02 -3.28
CA GLU A 78 -20.82 -8.56 -4.34
C GLU A 78 -21.83 -7.49 -4.76
N VAL A 79 -21.82 -7.14 -6.04
CA VAL A 79 -22.79 -6.25 -6.67
C VAL A 79 -23.75 -7.10 -7.49
N THR A 80 -25.02 -7.12 -7.10
CA THR A 80 -26.09 -7.76 -7.86
C THR A 80 -26.75 -6.72 -8.76
N PHE A 81 -26.98 -7.06 -10.02
CA PHE A 81 -27.56 -6.15 -10.99
C PHE A 81 -28.42 -6.87 -12.03
N ASN A 82 -29.43 -6.16 -12.53
CA ASN A 82 -30.37 -6.64 -13.53
C ASN A 82 -30.07 -6.02 -14.88
N VAL A 83 -30.01 -6.82 -15.94
CA VAL A 83 -29.80 -6.40 -17.33
C VAL A 83 -30.97 -6.83 -18.19
N GLU A 84 -31.34 -6.06 -19.21
CA GLU A 84 -32.37 -6.43 -20.17
C GLU A 84 -32.03 -7.75 -20.90
N LYS A 85 -33.00 -8.67 -21.03
CA LYS A 85 -32.78 -9.98 -21.69
C LYS A 85 -32.38 -9.88 -23.17
N SER A 86 -32.61 -8.74 -23.81
CA SER A 86 -32.16 -8.44 -25.17
C SER A 86 -30.63 -8.37 -25.28
N LEU A 87 -29.92 -8.10 -24.17
CA LEU A 87 -28.47 -8.03 -24.11
C LEU A 87 -27.90 -9.29 -23.43
N PRO A 88 -27.44 -10.31 -24.19
CA PRO A 88 -26.75 -11.45 -23.60
C PRO A 88 -25.37 -11.02 -23.08
N LEU A 89 -25.01 -11.50 -21.89
CA LEU A 89 -23.65 -11.39 -21.38
C LEU A 89 -22.83 -12.63 -21.76
N PHE A 90 -21.52 -12.44 -21.84
CA PHE A 90 -20.57 -13.48 -22.24
C PHE A 90 -19.60 -13.77 -21.11
N ASP A 91 -18.92 -14.92 -21.16
CA ASP A 91 -17.98 -15.35 -20.12
C ASP A 91 -16.83 -14.36 -19.88
N GLN A 92 -16.36 -13.69 -20.93
CA GLN A 92 -15.34 -12.64 -20.87
C GLN A 92 -15.90 -11.23 -20.70
N THR A 93 -17.19 -11.08 -20.36
CA THR A 93 -17.71 -9.77 -19.98
C THR A 93 -16.97 -9.25 -18.74
N THR A 94 -16.54 -8.00 -18.79
CA THR A 94 -15.94 -7.30 -17.65
C THR A 94 -16.89 -6.24 -17.11
N ALA A 95 -16.78 -5.97 -15.81
CA ALA A 95 -17.60 -4.98 -15.11
C ALA A 95 -16.71 -3.92 -14.46
N ALA A 96 -16.96 -2.64 -14.73
CA ALA A 96 -16.19 -1.53 -14.16
C ALA A 96 -17.12 -0.53 -13.46
N ILE A 97 -16.72 -0.02 -12.30
CA ILE A 97 -17.49 1.05 -11.65
C ILE A 97 -16.92 2.41 -12.08
N ARG A 98 -17.75 3.23 -12.72
CA ARG A 98 -17.33 4.53 -13.30
C ARG A 98 -18.12 5.69 -12.69
N TYR A 99 -17.57 6.90 -12.80
CA TYR A 99 -18.27 8.14 -12.47
C TYR A 99 -19.37 8.40 -13.51
N GLN A 100 -20.60 8.59 -13.03
CA GLN A 100 -21.72 9.05 -13.86
C GLN A 100 -21.66 10.57 -14.05
N ASP A 101 -21.29 11.30 -13.00
CA ASP A 101 -21.24 12.76 -12.96
C ASP A 101 -20.18 13.27 -11.97
N LEU A 102 -20.00 14.59 -11.93
CA LEU A 102 -19.00 15.27 -11.10
C LEU A 102 -19.40 15.38 -9.62
N ILE A 103 -20.65 15.07 -9.27
CA ILE A 103 -21.15 15.11 -7.88
C ILE A 103 -21.02 13.75 -7.17
N GLY A 104 -20.38 12.77 -7.82
CA GLY A 104 -19.98 11.52 -7.20
C GLY A 104 -20.93 10.35 -7.44
N ASN A 105 -21.93 10.47 -8.31
CA ASN A 105 -22.75 9.32 -8.67
C ASN A 105 -21.94 8.31 -9.47
N ARG A 106 -22.29 7.03 -9.29
CA ARG A 106 -21.65 5.90 -9.96
C ARG A 106 -22.62 5.21 -10.91
N TYR A 107 -22.06 4.51 -11.87
CA TYR A 107 -22.78 3.50 -12.65
C TYR A 107 -21.88 2.29 -12.86
N LEU A 108 -22.51 1.14 -13.11
CA LEU A 108 -21.83 -0.10 -13.46
C LEU A 108 -21.70 -0.16 -14.99
N GLU A 109 -20.48 -0.15 -15.50
CA GLU A 109 -20.18 -0.32 -16.92
C GLU A 109 -19.91 -1.80 -17.22
N LEU A 110 -20.58 -2.35 -18.23
CA LEU A 110 -20.34 -3.68 -18.78
C LEU A 110 -19.62 -3.52 -20.12
N LYS A 111 -18.46 -4.19 -20.25
CA LYS A 111 -17.74 -4.28 -21.52
C LYS A 111 -17.80 -5.70 -22.05
N ARG A 112 -18.06 -5.81 -23.34
CA ARG A 112 -18.04 -7.10 -24.05
C ARG A 112 -16.59 -7.54 -24.22
N GLY A 113 -16.29 -8.78 -23.82
CA GLY A 113 -15.04 -9.46 -24.15
C GLY A 113 -15.09 -10.08 -25.56
N GLU A 114 -14.03 -10.79 -25.95
CA GLU A 114 -13.89 -11.36 -27.29
C GLU A 114 -14.65 -12.67 -27.49
N SER A 115 -14.93 -13.37 -26.39
CA SER A 115 -15.64 -14.65 -26.41
C SER A 115 -17.12 -14.52 -26.81
N ASN A 116 -17.61 -15.59 -27.46
CA ASN A 116 -19.01 -15.77 -27.85
C ASN A 116 -19.78 -16.75 -26.96
N THR A 117 -19.15 -17.26 -25.90
CA THR A 117 -19.80 -18.15 -24.93
C THR A 117 -20.69 -17.33 -24.01
N LYS A 118 -22.00 -17.55 -24.09
CA LYS A 118 -22.98 -16.85 -23.23
C LYS A 118 -22.92 -17.40 -21.81
N ILE A 119 -23.04 -16.51 -20.83
CA ILE A 119 -23.25 -16.90 -19.43
C ILE A 119 -24.74 -16.98 -19.11
N ALA A 120 -25.10 -17.91 -18.23
CA ALA A 120 -26.48 -18.05 -17.79
C ALA A 120 -26.86 -16.91 -16.82
N PRO A 121 -28.14 -16.48 -16.77
CA PRO A 121 -28.63 -15.64 -15.70
C PRO A 121 -28.28 -16.24 -14.32
N GLY A 122 -27.91 -15.39 -13.36
CA GLY A 122 -27.42 -15.77 -12.03
C GLY A 122 -25.90 -16.02 -11.98
N SER A 123 -25.21 -15.97 -13.12
CA SER A 123 -23.75 -16.09 -13.15
C SER A 123 -23.06 -14.90 -12.51
N THR A 124 -21.88 -15.15 -11.95
CA THR A 124 -21.05 -14.14 -11.30
C THR A 124 -19.83 -13.80 -12.13
N ILE A 125 -19.60 -12.50 -12.37
CA ILE A 125 -18.35 -11.98 -12.94
C ILE A 125 -17.31 -11.97 -11.81
N PRO A 126 -16.21 -12.74 -11.95
CA PRO A 126 -15.23 -12.89 -10.89
C PRO A 126 -14.30 -11.67 -10.82
N LEU A 127 -13.58 -11.55 -9.70
CA LEU A 127 -12.79 -10.37 -9.35
C LEU A 127 -11.77 -9.99 -10.44
N GLU A 128 -11.18 -10.98 -11.13
CA GLU A 128 -10.18 -10.77 -12.19
C GLU A 128 -10.75 -10.04 -13.41
N ARG A 129 -12.08 -10.01 -13.55
CA ARG A 129 -12.80 -9.33 -14.64
C ARG A 129 -13.60 -8.12 -14.13
N THR A 130 -13.23 -7.61 -12.97
CA THR A 130 -13.83 -6.41 -12.42
C THR A 130 -12.82 -5.31 -12.20
N GLU A 131 -13.24 -4.07 -12.41
CA GLU A 131 -12.43 -2.88 -12.15
C GLU A 131 -13.14 -2.02 -11.11
N PRO A 132 -12.54 -1.81 -9.91
CA PRO A 132 -13.16 -1.03 -8.85
C PRO A 132 -13.39 0.42 -9.24
N ALA A 133 -14.18 1.11 -8.43
CA ALA A 133 -14.34 2.55 -8.54
C ALA A 133 -12.98 3.25 -8.36
N LEU A 134 -12.72 4.26 -9.19
CA LEU A 134 -11.60 5.16 -8.96
C LEU A 134 -11.81 5.89 -7.62
N ASP A 135 -10.82 5.72 -6.73
CA ASP A 135 -10.76 6.41 -5.45
C ASP A 135 -10.09 7.78 -5.64
N LEU A 136 -10.89 8.85 -5.63
CA LEU A 136 -10.38 10.22 -5.77
C LEU A 136 -9.60 10.67 -4.53
N ASP A 137 -9.87 10.10 -3.34
CA ASP A 137 -9.11 10.45 -2.14
C ASP A 137 -7.70 9.88 -2.24
N ALA A 138 -7.57 8.65 -2.76
CA ALA A 138 -6.27 8.06 -3.10
C ALA A 138 -5.55 8.85 -4.20
N LEU A 139 -6.28 9.30 -5.23
CA LEU A 139 -5.73 10.14 -6.31
C LEU A 139 -5.19 11.47 -5.76
N VAL A 140 -6.01 12.23 -5.04
CA VAL A 140 -5.64 13.54 -4.44
C VAL A 140 -4.53 13.35 -3.41
N GLY A 141 -4.61 12.30 -2.59
CA GLY A 141 -3.57 11.90 -1.65
C GLY A 141 -2.23 11.60 -2.35
N GLY A 142 -2.26 11.00 -3.54
CA GLY A 142 -1.08 10.75 -4.37
C GLY A 142 -0.40 12.02 -4.87
N PHE A 143 -1.13 13.13 -5.03
CA PHE A 143 -0.55 14.45 -5.36
C PHE A 143 0.00 15.20 -4.15
N ARG A 144 -0.30 14.76 -2.92
CA ARG A 144 0.16 15.41 -1.69
C ARG A 144 1.70 15.59 -1.62
N PRO A 145 2.54 14.61 -2.00
CA PRO A 145 4.00 14.81 -2.00
C PRO A 145 4.46 15.91 -2.98
N LEU A 146 3.77 16.07 -4.12
CA LEU A 146 4.07 17.13 -5.08
C LEU A 146 3.71 18.50 -4.51
N PHE A 147 2.56 18.63 -3.83
CA PHE A 147 2.19 19.86 -3.12
C PHE A 147 3.11 20.15 -1.93
N GLN A 148 3.65 19.12 -1.27
CA GLN A 148 4.66 19.28 -0.22
C GLN A 148 6.03 19.70 -0.78
N SER A 149 6.35 19.32 -2.02
CA SER A 149 7.55 19.77 -2.72
C SER A 149 7.45 21.21 -3.24
N LEU A 150 6.24 21.76 -3.34
CA LEU A 150 6.04 23.19 -3.60
C LEU A 150 6.28 23.95 -2.30
N SER A 151 7.38 24.68 -2.23
CA SER A 151 7.69 25.48 -1.05
C SER A 151 6.67 26.63 -0.93
N PRO A 152 6.01 26.80 0.23
CA PRO A 152 5.06 27.89 0.46
C PRO A 152 5.63 29.27 0.09
N GLU A 153 6.95 29.44 0.26
CA GLU A 153 7.70 30.63 -0.09
C GLU A 153 7.66 30.91 -1.60
N LYS A 154 7.78 29.89 -2.45
CA LYS A 154 7.72 30.06 -3.91
C LYS A 154 6.31 30.41 -4.38
N VAL A 155 5.29 29.80 -3.78
CA VAL A 155 3.88 30.14 -4.08
C VAL A 155 3.59 31.58 -3.69
N ASN A 156 4.03 32.01 -2.50
CA ASN A 156 3.85 33.39 -2.04
C ASN A 156 4.62 34.39 -2.91
N THR A 157 5.82 34.03 -3.39
CA THR A 157 6.58 34.85 -4.34
C THR A 157 5.84 35.01 -5.66
N ILE A 158 5.29 33.93 -6.23
CA ILE A 158 4.50 34.00 -7.47
C ILE A 158 3.24 34.84 -7.26
N SER A 159 2.50 34.63 -6.17
CA SER A 159 1.33 35.44 -5.83
C SER A 159 1.68 36.93 -5.66
N LYS A 160 2.81 37.23 -5.01
CA LYS A 160 3.33 38.60 -4.88
C LYS A 160 3.72 39.19 -6.24
N SER A 161 4.43 38.44 -7.09
CA SER A 161 4.79 38.90 -8.44
C SER A 161 3.55 39.21 -9.27
N ILE A 162 2.51 38.39 -9.20
CA ILE A 162 1.23 38.64 -9.87
C ILE A 162 0.59 39.94 -9.32
N ILE A 163 0.56 40.12 -8.00
CA ILE A 163 0.04 41.34 -7.36
C ILE A 163 0.84 42.58 -7.77
N THR A 164 2.18 42.51 -7.76
CA THR A 164 3.07 43.61 -8.17
C THR A 164 2.87 43.98 -9.64
N ILE A 165 2.68 43.00 -10.52
CA ILE A 165 2.35 43.23 -11.93
C ILE A 165 0.98 43.90 -12.07
N PHE A 166 -0.05 43.40 -11.38
CA PHE A 166 -1.39 44.00 -11.43
C PHE A 166 -1.49 45.36 -10.73
N GLN A 167 -0.61 45.66 -9.77
CA GLN A 167 -0.48 46.96 -9.11
C GLN A 167 0.35 47.97 -9.91
N GLY A 168 0.82 47.60 -11.10
CA GLY A 168 1.55 48.50 -11.99
C GLY A 168 2.98 48.83 -11.51
N GLN A 169 3.52 48.05 -10.56
CA GLN A 169 4.92 48.15 -10.09
C GLN A 169 5.86 47.33 -10.98
N GLY A 170 5.59 47.28 -12.29
CA GLY A 170 6.51 46.69 -13.26
C GLY A 170 7.82 47.48 -13.27
N GLY A 171 8.96 46.76 -13.28
CA GLY A 171 10.30 47.32 -13.17
C GLY A 171 10.52 48.56 -14.03
N THR A 172 11.27 49.51 -13.49
CA THR A 172 11.65 50.72 -14.21
C THR A 172 12.41 50.35 -15.50
N ILE A 173 12.37 51.22 -16.51
CA ILE A 173 13.11 51.04 -17.78
C ILE A 173 14.58 50.69 -17.53
N ASN A 174 15.17 51.17 -16.43
CA ASN A 174 16.53 50.86 -16.02
C ASN A 174 16.72 49.37 -15.66
N ASP A 175 15.74 48.73 -15.01
CA ASP A 175 15.79 47.31 -14.66
C ASP A 175 15.77 46.42 -15.91
N ILE A 176 15.05 46.84 -16.95
CA ILE A 176 15.00 46.14 -18.25
C ILE A 176 16.32 46.31 -19.00
N LEU A 177 16.93 47.49 -18.94
CA LEU A 177 18.22 47.77 -19.58
C LEU A 177 19.36 46.99 -18.92
N ASP A 178 19.39 46.90 -17.59
CA ASP A 178 20.39 46.12 -16.85
C ASP A 178 20.26 44.61 -17.11
N GLN A 179 19.03 44.09 -17.17
CA GLN A 179 18.78 42.70 -17.52
C GLN A 179 19.14 42.40 -18.99
N THR A 180 18.94 43.35 -19.89
CA THR A 180 19.35 43.22 -21.31
C THR A 180 20.87 43.22 -21.44
N ALA A 181 21.58 44.05 -20.66
CA ALA A 181 23.04 44.07 -20.62
C ALA A 181 23.61 42.74 -20.08
N GLN A 182 23.04 42.20 -19.00
CA GLN A 182 23.45 40.90 -18.45
C GLN A 182 23.16 39.74 -19.41
N LEU A 183 22.02 39.75 -20.10
CA LEU A 183 21.70 38.75 -21.10
C LEU A 183 22.66 38.81 -22.30
N THR A 184 22.99 40.03 -22.76
CA THR A 184 23.95 40.23 -23.87
C THR A 184 25.34 39.73 -23.49
N GLN A 185 25.78 39.96 -22.26
CA GLN A 185 27.05 39.44 -21.73
C GLN A 185 27.05 37.91 -21.65
N SER A 186 25.95 37.31 -21.18
CA SER A 186 25.81 35.85 -21.08
C SER A 186 25.71 35.17 -22.45
N ILE A 187 25.22 35.87 -23.48
CA ILE A 187 25.25 35.41 -24.87
C ILE A 187 26.66 35.48 -25.44
N ALA A 188 27.43 36.53 -25.13
CA ALA A 188 28.84 36.62 -25.52
C ALA A 188 29.70 35.51 -24.89
N ASP A 189 29.42 35.12 -23.65
CA ASP A 189 30.10 34.00 -22.98
C ASP A 189 29.73 32.62 -23.58
N ARG A 190 28.54 32.50 -24.22
CA ARG A 190 28.12 31.26 -24.90
C ARG A 190 28.84 31.01 -26.21
N ASP A 191 29.33 32.04 -26.91
CA ASP A 191 30.13 31.85 -28.14
C ASP A 191 31.45 31.12 -27.84
N GLN A 192 32.06 31.39 -26.68
CA GLN A 192 33.25 30.67 -26.23
C GLN A 192 32.93 29.20 -25.90
N ALA A 193 31.80 28.94 -25.24
CA ALA A 193 31.35 27.58 -24.94
C ALA A 193 31.01 26.76 -26.20
N ILE A 194 30.41 27.40 -27.22
CA ILE A 194 30.14 26.76 -28.52
C ILE A 194 31.46 26.42 -29.24
N GLY A 195 32.45 27.31 -29.19
CA GLY A 195 33.80 27.05 -29.70
C GLY A 195 34.49 25.86 -29.02
N GLU A 196 34.33 25.72 -27.71
CA GLU A 196 34.86 24.56 -26.97
C GLU A 196 34.15 23.25 -27.31
N VAL A 197 32.83 23.28 -27.48
CA VAL A 197 32.06 22.09 -27.90
C VAL A 197 32.46 21.64 -29.30
N ILE A 198 32.61 22.56 -30.26
CA ILE A 198 33.06 22.23 -31.63
C ILE A 198 34.47 21.64 -31.61
N ARG A 199 35.39 22.21 -30.82
CA ARG A 199 36.76 21.70 -30.67
C ARG A 199 36.77 20.30 -30.05
N ASN A 200 35.97 20.07 -29.02
CA ASN A 200 35.87 18.76 -28.37
C ASN A 200 35.21 17.72 -29.29
N LEU A 201 34.24 18.12 -30.11
CA LEU A 201 33.62 17.22 -31.09
C LEU A 201 34.63 16.76 -32.15
N ASN A 202 35.49 17.66 -32.63
CA ASN A 202 36.55 17.30 -33.57
C ASN A 202 37.58 16.34 -32.96
N ILE A 203 37.95 16.52 -31.68
CA ILE A 203 38.83 15.59 -30.96
C ILE A 203 38.20 14.20 -30.86
N VAL A 204 36.91 14.11 -30.53
CA VAL A 204 36.19 12.84 -30.44
C VAL A 204 36.08 12.15 -31.80
N LEU A 205 35.81 12.91 -32.87
CA LEU A 205 35.75 12.39 -34.23
C LEU A 205 37.12 11.88 -34.71
N ASP A 206 38.20 12.61 -34.47
CA ASP A 206 39.57 12.17 -34.78
C ASP A 206 39.98 10.93 -33.97
N THR A 207 39.61 10.86 -32.69
CA THR A 207 39.88 9.70 -31.82
C THR A 207 39.10 8.46 -32.27
N THR A 208 37.88 8.65 -32.77
CA THR A 208 37.02 7.57 -33.27
C THR A 208 37.56 7.01 -34.59
N VAL A 209 38.04 7.88 -35.49
CA VAL A 209 38.71 7.45 -36.74
C VAL A 209 40.05 6.78 -36.45
N ALA A 210 40.80 7.25 -35.44
CA ALA A 210 42.09 6.68 -35.04
C ALA A 210 41.99 5.30 -34.34
N HIS A 211 40.80 4.88 -33.89
CA HIS A 211 40.58 3.60 -33.20
C HIS A 211 39.84 2.54 -34.03
N GLN A 212 39.63 2.79 -35.32
CA GLN A 212 39.00 1.83 -36.23
C GLN A 212 39.73 0.47 -36.29
N GLN A 213 41.07 0.47 -36.15
CA GLN A 213 41.86 -0.76 -36.09
C GLN A 213 41.65 -1.58 -34.81
N GLN A 214 41.36 -0.94 -33.67
CA GLN A 214 41.11 -1.64 -32.40
C GLN A 214 39.74 -2.33 -32.39
N PHE A 215 38.77 -1.82 -33.17
CA PHE A 215 37.46 -2.45 -33.34
C PHE A 215 37.57 -3.74 -34.15
N ASP A 216 38.36 -3.75 -35.23
CA ASP A 216 38.64 -4.95 -36.02
C ASP A 216 39.40 -6.02 -35.22
N ASP A 217 40.35 -5.61 -34.37
CA ASP A 217 41.06 -6.53 -33.48
C ASP A 217 40.14 -7.12 -32.39
N THR A 218 39.18 -6.33 -31.89
CA THR A 218 38.20 -6.80 -30.90
C THR A 218 37.26 -7.86 -31.49
N LEU A 219 36.83 -7.67 -32.74
CA LEU A 219 36.02 -8.64 -33.48
C LEU A 219 36.78 -9.96 -33.71
N LYS A 220 38.07 -9.91 -34.09
CA LYS A 220 38.92 -11.09 -34.19
C LYS A 220 39.13 -11.83 -32.86
N ASN A 221 39.30 -11.07 -31.78
CA ASN A 221 39.48 -11.65 -30.45
C ASN A 221 38.18 -12.32 -29.95
N PHE A 222 37.03 -11.76 -30.28
CA PHE A 222 35.73 -12.34 -29.97
C PHE A 222 35.46 -13.64 -30.74
N GLU A 223 35.80 -13.68 -32.04
CA GLU A 223 35.74 -14.90 -32.85
C GLU A 223 36.64 -16.00 -32.28
N THR A 224 37.86 -15.63 -31.86
CA THR A 224 38.83 -16.55 -31.23
C THR A 224 38.29 -17.11 -29.91
N LEU A 225 37.64 -16.28 -29.10
CA LEU A 225 37.03 -16.68 -27.84
C LEU A 225 35.87 -17.65 -28.05
N ILE A 226 34.93 -17.34 -28.96
CA ILE A 226 33.78 -18.18 -29.27
C ILE A 226 34.23 -19.55 -29.82
N THR A 227 35.26 -19.56 -30.67
CA THR A 227 35.84 -20.79 -31.22
C THR A 227 36.56 -21.61 -30.14
N GLY A 228 37.29 -20.94 -29.24
CA GLY A 228 37.95 -21.58 -28.10
C GLY A 228 36.97 -22.17 -27.07
N LEU A 229 35.84 -21.48 -26.85
CA LEU A 229 34.78 -21.94 -25.93
C LEU A 229 34.02 -23.14 -26.50
N LYS A 230 33.75 -23.13 -27.81
CA LYS A 230 33.16 -24.27 -28.55
C LYS A 230 34.05 -25.51 -28.49
N ASN A 231 35.37 -25.36 -28.55
CA ASN A 231 36.33 -26.46 -28.52
C ASN A 231 36.68 -26.94 -27.09
N ARG A 232 36.15 -26.31 -26.04
CA ARG A 232 36.33 -26.67 -24.62
C ARG A 232 35.01 -26.93 -23.89
N ALA A 233 33.97 -27.37 -24.62
CA ALA A 233 32.67 -27.70 -24.03
C ALA A 233 32.70 -28.95 -23.12
N ASP A 234 33.58 -29.93 -23.39
CA ASP A 234 33.61 -31.20 -22.65
C ASP A 234 34.06 -31.09 -21.16
N PRO A 235 35.07 -30.28 -20.78
CA PRO A 235 35.48 -30.11 -19.38
C PRO A 235 34.49 -29.30 -18.51
N ILE A 236 33.57 -28.55 -19.12
CA ILE A 236 32.56 -27.77 -18.39
C ILE A 236 31.45 -28.71 -17.89
N GLY A 237 31.10 -29.74 -18.68
CA GLY A 237 30.14 -30.76 -18.28
C GLY A 237 30.58 -31.59 -17.07
N SER A 238 31.87 -31.92 -16.97
CA SER A 238 32.41 -32.69 -15.83
C SER A 238 32.47 -31.88 -14.53
N SER A 239 32.63 -30.55 -14.62
CA SER A 239 32.65 -29.66 -13.45
C SER A 239 31.25 -29.45 -12.85
N VAL A 240 30.20 -29.43 -13.68
CA VAL A 240 28.79 -29.33 -13.23
C VAL A 240 28.31 -30.64 -12.58
N ALA A 241 28.78 -31.79 -13.06
CA ALA A 241 28.51 -33.09 -12.43
C ALA A 241 29.11 -33.19 -11.01
N ASN A 242 30.32 -32.65 -10.81
CA ASN A 242 30.99 -32.65 -9.50
C ASN A 242 30.30 -31.73 -8.47
N ILE A 243 29.75 -30.59 -8.93
CA ILE A 243 28.98 -29.67 -8.06
C ILE A 243 27.66 -30.31 -7.63
N SER A 244 26.98 -31.03 -8.53
CA SER A 244 25.73 -31.74 -8.21
C SER A 244 25.93 -32.86 -7.20
N ASN A 245 27.03 -33.60 -7.30
CA ASN A 245 27.39 -34.64 -6.33
C ASN A 245 27.77 -34.06 -4.95
N ALA A 246 28.48 -32.93 -4.91
CA ALA A 246 28.82 -32.25 -3.65
C ALA A 246 27.57 -31.67 -2.94
N ALA A 247 26.60 -31.15 -3.71
CA ALA A 247 25.33 -30.66 -3.17
C ALA A 247 24.46 -31.79 -2.61
N GLY A 248 24.46 -32.97 -3.24
CA GLY A 248 23.82 -34.19 -2.73
C GLY A 248 24.40 -34.63 -1.39
N SER A 249 25.73 -34.74 -1.30
CA SER A 249 26.41 -35.12 -0.04
C SER A 249 26.18 -34.13 1.09
N LEU A 250 26.03 -32.83 0.78
CA LEU A 250 25.71 -31.81 1.78
C LEU A 250 24.25 -31.89 2.24
N ALA A 251 23.32 -32.22 1.34
CA ALA A 251 21.92 -32.45 1.68
C ALA A 251 21.73 -33.69 2.56
N ASP A 252 22.48 -34.76 2.28
CA ASP A 252 22.47 -36.00 3.07
C ASP A 252 23.03 -35.76 4.48
N LEU A 253 24.17 -35.05 4.60
CA LEU A 253 24.72 -34.64 5.91
C LEU A 253 23.77 -33.76 6.73
N LEU A 254 22.98 -32.90 6.06
CA LEU A 254 21.98 -32.06 6.73
C LEU A 254 20.74 -32.87 7.16
N SER A 255 20.36 -33.88 6.39
CA SER A 255 19.24 -34.78 6.69
C SER A 255 19.58 -35.70 7.86
N ASP A 256 20.79 -36.27 7.86
CA ASP A 256 21.28 -37.18 8.91
C ASP A 256 21.48 -36.48 10.27
N ASN A 257 21.82 -35.19 10.26
CA ASN A 257 21.99 -34.38 11.48
C ASN A 257 20.72 -33.63 11.94
N ARG A 258 19.62 -33.71 11.18
CA ARG A 258 18.33 -33.12 11.55
C ARG A 258 17.78 -33.59 12.91
N PRO A 259 17.96 -34.86 13.34
CA PRO A 259 17.54 -35.31 14.67
C PRO A 259 18.37 -34.65 15.80
N LEU A 260 19.69 -34.51 15.62
CA LEU A 260 20.61 -33.86 16.57
C LEU A 260 20.32 -32.36 16.74
N LEU A 261 19.96 -31.68 15.65
CA LEU A 261 19.52 -30.28 15.69
C LEU A 261 18.18 -30.11 16.42
N LYS A 262 17.26 -31.07 16.28
CA LYS A 262 15.95 -31.05 16.96
C LYS A 262 16.08 -31.23 18.47
N ASP A 263 17.01 -32.08 18.90
CA ASP A 263 17.31 -32.34 20.32
C ASP A 263 17.99 -31.13 21.00
N THR A 264 18.88 -30.46 20.26
CA THR A 264 19.56 -29.25 20.75
C THR A 264 18.58 -28.07 20.93
N ILE A 265 17.56 -27.98 20.07
CA ILE A 265 16.49 -26.96 20.20
C ILE A 265 15.53 -27.31 21.35
N GLY A 266 15.25 -28.60 21.60
CA GLY A 266 14.42 -29.04 22.73
C GLY A 266 15.00 -28.69 24.11
N GLN A 267 16.34 -28.61 24.24
CA GLN A 267 16.98 -28.19 25.49
C GLN A 267 16.89 -26.67 25.76
N LEU A 268 16.67 -25.85 24.73
CA LEU A 268 16.41 -24.41 24.88
C LEU A 268 14.99 -24.10 25.39
N GLU A 269 14.05 -25.03 25.24
CA GLU A 269 12.65 -24.90 25.68
C GLU A 269 12.52 -24.92 27.22
N VAL A 270 13.41 -25.64 27.90
CA VAL A 270 13.47 -25.72 29.38
C VAL A 270 13.90 -24.39 30.03
N ILE A 271 14.61 -23.53 29.30
CA ILE A 271 15.01 -22.20 29.78
C ILE A 271 13.96 -21.14 29.43
N GLN A 272 13.21 -21.31 28.34
CA GLN A 272 12.23 -20.32 27.88
C GLN A 272 10.87 -20.40 28.59
N GLN A 273 10.35 -21.60 28.88
CA GLN A 273 9.00 -21.70 29.44
C GLN A 273 8.79 -21.12 30.84
N PRO A 274 9.72 -21.23 31.79
CA PRO A 274 9.57 -20.54 33.07
C PRO A 274 9.49 -19.01 32.92
N LEU A 275 10.12 -18.45 31.89
CA LEU A 275 10.15 -17.01 31.63
C LEU A 275 8.85 -16.51 30.96
N ILE A 276 8.20 -17.37 30.18
CA ILE A 276 6.91 -17.09 29.52
C ILE A 276 5.75 -17.30 30.50
N ASP A 277 5.79 -18.36 31.33
CA ASP A 277 4.72 -18.69 32.28
C ASP A 277 4.70 -17.74 33.50
N GLN A 278 5.82 -17.12 33.87
CA GLN A 278 5.91 -16.15 34.98
C GLN A 278 5.91 -14.69 34.52
N LYS A 279 5.39 -14.39 33.33
CA LYS A 279 5.32 -13.02 32.78
C LYS A 279 4.66 -12.01 33.74
N GLN A 280 3.67 -12.45 34.54
CA GLN A 280 3.02 -11.63 35.56
C GLN A 280 4.00 -11.24 36.69
N GLN A 281 4.80 -12.20 37.19
CA GLN A 281 5.79 -11.94 38.25
C GLN A 281 6.95 -11.08 37.75
N LEU A 282 7.38 -11.28 36.49
CA LEU A 282 8.41 -10.44 35.88
C LEU A 282 7.91 -9.01 35.69
N ASN A 283 6.64 -8.83 35.30
CA ASN A 283 6.01 -7.52 35.19
C ASN A 283 5.87 -6.85 36.57
N ASP A 284 5.49 -7.60 37.60
CA ASP A 284 5.40 -7.07 38.98
C ASP A 284 6.77 -6.61 39.49
N ILE A 285 7.85 -7.38 39.23
CA ILE A 285 9.22 -6.97 39.54
C ILE A 285 9.58 -5.69 38.78
N LEU A 286 9.33 -5.62 37.47
CA LEU A 286 9.66 -4.46 36.65
C LEU A 286 8.86 -3.19 37.04
N VAL A 287 7.62 -3.34 37.51
CA VAL A 287 6.77 -2.23 37.96
C VAL A 287 7.15 -1.78 39.38
N GLN A 288 7.50 -2.71 40.27
CA GLN A 288 7.86 -2.40 41.65
C GLN A 288 9.33 -1.93 41.80
N PHE A 289 10.22 -2.35 40.90
CA PHE A 289 11.64 -2.02 40.94
C PHE A 289 11.93 -0.51 40.95
N PRO A 290 11.28 0.33 40.10
CA PRO A 290 11.43 1.79 40.18
C PRO A 290 10.94 2.37 41.52
N GLN A 291 9.92 1.78 42.15
CA GLN A 291 9.43 2.23 43.44
C GLN A 291 10.40 1.86 44.57
N ALA A 292 10.98 0.66 44.54
CA ALA A 292 12.03 0.24 45.46
C ALA A 292 13.27 1.15 45.35
N LEU A 293 13.70 1.48 44.13
CA LEU A 293 14.79 2.44 43.90
C LEU A 293 14.44 3.85 44.41
N LYS A 294 13.19 4.29 44.29
CA LYS A 294 12.74 5.56 44.89
C LYS A 294 12.75 5.53 46.42
N ILE A 295 12.42 4.40 47.06
CA ILE A 295 12.50 4.25 48.52
C ILE A 295 13.96 4.28 48.97
N ILE A 296 14.86 3.55 48.30
CA ILE A 296 16.30 3.59 48.58
C ILE A 296 16.86 5.00 48.33
N GLY A 297 16.49 5.64 47.22
CA GLY A 297 16.88 7.00 46.90
C GLY A 297 16.36 8.03 47.91
N ARG A 298 15.15 7.85 48.46
CA ARG A 298 14.63 8.67 49.56
C ARG A 298 15.35 8.38 50.88
N ALA A 299 15.70 7.13 51.15
CA ALA A 299 16.48 6.77 52.34
C ALA A 299 17.91 7.35 52.30
N GLY A 300 18.49 7.54 51.13
CA GLY A 300 19.79 8.19 50.94
C GLY A 300 19.73 9.71 50.82
N GLY A 301 18.68 10.23 50.16
CA GLY A 301 18.60 11.64 49.77
C GLY A 301 18.10 12.61 50.85
N ILE A 302 17.63 12.13 52.00
CA ILE A 302 17.14 13.01 53.09
C ILE A 302 18.30 13.66 53.88
N TYR A 303 19.53 13.13 53.80
CA TYR A 303 20.68 13.61 54.59
C TYR A 303 21.92 14.04 53.79
N GLY A 304 21.91 13.96 52.45
CA GLY A 304 23.04 14.36 51.59
C GLY A 304 23.51 13.22 50.67
N ASP A 305 24.82 13.12 50.43
CA ASP A 305 25.44 12.10 49.56
C ASP A 305 25.75 10.76 50.27
N PHE A 306 25.34 10.61 51.53
CA PHE A 306 25.69 9.48 52.38
C PHE A 306 24.46 8.85 53.05
N PHE A 307 24.53 7.54 53.31
CA PHE A 307 23.49 6.80 54.01
C PHE A 307 23.78 6.71 55.51
N ASN A 308 22.80 7.08 56.35
CA ASN A 308 22.89 7.00 57.82
C ASN A 308 22.54 5.62 58.40
N PHE A 309 22.85 4.55 57.68
CA PHE A 309 22.70 3.18 58.19
C PHE A 309 23.94 2.35 57.90
N TYR A 310 24.21 1.37 58.76
CA TYR A 310 25.32 0.43 58.60
C TYR A 310 24.76 -0.94 58.21
N ALA A 311 25.11 -1.44 57.03
CA ALA A 311 24.58 -2.69 56.49
C ALA A 311 25.31 -3.90 57.10
N CYS A 312 24.60 -4.66 57.95
CA CYS A 312 25.17 -5.79 58.68
C CYS A 312 25.09 -7.13 57.95
N ASP A 313 23.97 -7.39 57.26
CA ASP A 313 23.74 -8.59 56.47
C ASP A 313 22.95 -8.22 55.22
N LEU A 314 23.33 -8.80 54.09
CA LEU A 314 22.63 -8.72 52.82
C LEU A 314 22.38 -10.15 52.36
N SER A 315 21.11 -10.54 52.33
CA SER A 315 20.70 -11.87 51.88
C SER A 315 19.63 -11.77 50.80
N LEU A 316 19.76 -12.65 49.82
CA LEU A 316 18.90 -12.76 48.65
C LEU A 316 18.08 -14.04 48.78
N LYS A 317 16.75 -13.93 48.80
CA LYS A 317 15.85 -15.09 48.78
C LYS A 317 15.40 -15.35 47.36
N LEU A 318 15.75 -16.52 46.84
CA LEU A 318 15.38 -16.99 45.51
C LEU A 318 14.44 -18.19 45.65
N ASN A 319 13.33 -18.16 44.93
CA ASN A 319 12.48 -19.34 44.77
C ASN A 319 13.19 -20.34 43.84
N GLY A 320 12.97 -21.64 44.06
CA GLY A 320 13.49 -22.66 43.15
C GLY A 320 12.94 -22.46 41.73
N LEU A 321 13.74 -22.81 40.72
CA LEU A 321 13.38 -22.67 39.29
C LEU A 321 12.20 -23.55 38.84
N GLN A 322 11.67 -24.39 39.74
CA GLN A 322 10.50 -25.24 39.51
C GLN A 322 9.33 -24.76 40.38
N PRO A 323 8.08 -24.80 39.89
CA PRO A 323 6.90 -24.43 40.68
C PRO A 323 6.82 -25.26 41.98
N GLY A 324 6.86 -24.59 43.14
CA GLY A 324 6.86 -25.25 44.46
C GLY A 324 8.23 -25.70 44.99
N GLY A 325 9.33 -25.37 44.30
CA GLY A 325 10.69 -25.68 44.75
C GLY A 325 11.11 -24.95 46.04
N PRO A 326 12.10 -25.47 46.79
CA PRO A 326 12.51 -24.89 48.06
C PRO A 326 13.07 -23.48 47.89
N VAL A 327 12.61 -22.53 48.72
CA VAL A 327 13.16 -21.17 48.75
C VAL A 327 14.58 -21.21 49.28
N ARG A 328 15.55 -20.81 48.45
CA ARG A 328 16.96 -20.75 48.81
C ARG A 328 17.30 -19.32 49.21
N THR A 329 17.85 -19.16 50.42
CA THR A 329 18.38 -17.88 50.88
C THR A 329 19.89 -17.89 50.68
N VAL A 330 20.38 -17.05 49.77
CA VAL A 330 21.81 -16.85 49.50
C VAL A 330 22.26 -15.59 50.24
N ARG A 331 23.17 -15.74 51.20
CA ARG A 331 23.80 -14.58 51.85
C ARG A 331 24.87 -14.01 50.93
N LEU A 332 24.73 -12.75 50.55
CA LEU A 332 25.65 -12.04 49.67
C LEU A 332 26.77 -11.35 50.46
N SER A 333 26.45 -10.82 51.63
CA SER A 333 27.43 -10.20 52.53
C SER A 333 26.94 -10.29 53.96
N SER A 334 27.83 -10.61 54.90
CA SER A 334 27.52 -10.60 56.33
C SER A 334 28.74 -10.15 57.10
N GLN A 335 28.58 -9.22 58.04
CA GLN A 335 29.64 -8.80 58.94
C GLN A 335 29.45 -9.43 60.33
N PRO A 336 30.17 -10.51 60.65
CA PRO A 336 29.95 -11.27 61.89
C PRO A 336 30.55 -10.61 63.13
N SER A 337 31.27 -9.49 63.00
CA SER A 337 32.01 -8.83 64.09
C SER A 337 31.88 -7.30 64.07
N GLY A 338 32.19 -6.64 65.19
CA GLY A 338 32.08 -5.18 65.33
C GLY A 338 30.63 -4.73 65.57
N ARG A 339 30.19 -3.67 64.88
CA ARG A 339 28.85 -3.04 65.06
C ARG A 339 27.66 -3.98 64.84
N CYS A 340 27.88 -5.11 64.15
CA CYS A 340 26.86 -6.06 63.73
C CYS A 340 26.91 -7.38 64.50
N THR A 341 27.72 -7.45 65.57
CA THR A 341 27.81 -8.64 66.42
C THR A 341 26.44 -8.90 67.08
N PRO A 342 25.83 -10.08 66.90
CA PRO A 342 24.57 -10.40 67.56
C PRO A 342 24.74 -10.31 69.08
N ARG A 343 23.81 -9.66 69.77
CA ARG A 343 23.75 -9.66 71.24
C ARG A 343 22.87 -10.78 71.75
#